data_AF-A0A519ZW75-F1
#
_entry.id   AF-A0A519ZW75-F1
#
_cell.length_a   1.000
_cell.length_b   1.000
_cell.length_c   1.000
_cell.angle_alpha   90.00
_cell.angle_beta   90.00
_cell.angle_gamma   90.00
#
_symmetry.space_group_name_H-M   'P 1'
#
loop_
_entity.id
_entity.type
_entity.pdbx_description
1 polymer ?
#
loop_
_entity_poly.entity_id
_entity_poly.type
_entity_poly.pdbx_seq_one_letter_code
_entity_poly.pdbx_strand_id
1 'polypeptide(L)'
;MIFKKDNFVLGLILGILAPVLGILLFKMYKFSVFTFEETFQFMVVEPGFRTLTVALSLSLLLNALLFTIYINTGKDQTAKGIFATTLVYGLIV
;
A
#
# COMPACT_ATOMS: atom_id res chain seq x y z
N MET A 1 14.70 -7.76 13.02
CA MET A 1 15.35 -6.50 13.47
C MET A 1 15.07 -5.29 12.56
N ILE A 2 14.14 -5.37 11.58
CA ILE A 2 13.74 -4.24 10.72
C ILE A 2 12.95 -3.17 11.50
N PHE A 3 12.09 -3.58 12.44
CA PHE A 3 11.29 -2.69 13.30
C PHE A 3 12.06 -1.96 14.40
N LYS A 4 13.39 -1.84 14.30
CA LYS A 4 14.23 -1.04 15.23
C LYS A 4 14.96 0.11 14.55
N LYS A 5 15.03 0.14 13.22
CA LYS A 5 15.69 1.22 12.49
C LYS A 5 14.73 2.39 12.31
N ASP A 6 15.14 3.56 12.80
CA ASP A 6 14.51 4.83 12.50
C ASP A 6 15.31 5.50 11.37
N ASN A 7 14.84 5.33 10.14
CA ASN A 7 15.54 5.86 8.96
C ASN A 7 14.51 6.25 7.90
N PHE A 8 14.63 7.47 7.41
CA PHE A 8 13.77 8.00 6.36
C PHE A 8 13.72 7.12 5.10
N VAL A 9 14.87 6.63 4.63
CA VAL A 9 14.96 5.76 3.44
C VAL A 9 14.23 4.43 3.66
N LEU A 10 14.31 3.87 4.86
CA LEU A 10 13.54 2.69 5.22
C LEU A 10 12.03 2.99 5.15
N GLY A 11 11.62 4.17 5.63
CA GLY A 11 10.25 4.65 5.50
C GLY A 11 9.78 4.77 4.06
N LEU A 12 10.61 5.32 3.17
CA LEU A 12 10.29 5.39 1.73
C LEU A 12 10.09 4.01 1.12
N ILE A 13 10.99 3.07 1.41
CA ILE A 13 10.90 1.70 0.89
C ILE A 13 9.62 1.02 1.41
N LEU A 14 9.33 1.11 2.71
CA LEU A 14 8.12 0.55 3.29
C LEU A 14 6.86 1.18 2.69
N GLY A 15 6.87 2.49 2.49
CA GLY A 15 5.73 3.22 1.94
C GLY A 15 5.45 2.93 0.47
N ILE A 16 6.44 2.49 -0.30
CA ILE A 16 6.25 1.98 -1.67
C ILE A 16 5.82 0.51 -1.66
N LEU A 17 6.31 -0.29 -0.70
CA LEU A 17 5.98 -1.71 -0.62
C LEU A 17 4.58 -1.97 -0.06
N ALA A 18 4.07 -1.14 0.85
CA ALA A 18 2.76 -1.35 1.45
C ALA A 18 1.59 -1.37 0.44
N PRO A 19 1.54 -0.45 -0.54
CA PRO A 19 0.51 -0.47 -1.58
C PRO A 19 0.59 -1.72 -2.45
N VAL A 20 1.80 -2.13 -2.83
CA VAL A 20 2.01 -3.37 -3.58
C VAL A 20 1.48 -4.56 -2.79
N LEU A 21 1.78 -4.63 -1.49
CA LEU A 21 1.24 -5.65 -0.60
C LEU A 21 -0.29 -5.59 -0.50
N GLY A 22 -0.90 -4.40 -0.49
CA GLY A 22 -2.36 -4.26 -0.49
C GLY A 22 -3.03 -4.83 -1.73
N ILE A 23 -2.50 -4.52 -2.91
CA ILE A 23 -3.00 -5.09 -4.16
C ILE A 23 -2.78 -6.61 -4.18
N LEU A 24 -1.61 -7.09 -3.74
CA LEU A 24 -1.31 -8.53 -3.68
C LEU A 24 -2.27 -9.27 -2.75
N LEU A 25 -2.51 -8.76 -1.54
CA LEU A 25 -3.44 -9.35 -0.59
C LEU A 25 -4.88 -9.36 -1.14
N PHE A 26 -5.31 -8.27 -1.80
CA PHE A 26 -6.62 -8.21 -2.43
C PHE A 26 -6.77 -9.23 -3.55
N LYS A 27 -5.76 -9.35 -4.43
CA LYS A 27 -5.71 -10.35 -5.49
C LYS A 27 -5.79 -11.76 -4.91
N MET A 28 -4.96 -12.08 -3.92
CA MET A 28 -4.94 -13.41 -3.31
C MET A 28 -6.27 -13.77 -2.66
N TYR A 29 -6.97 -12.80 -2.08
CA TYR A 29 -8.25 -13.03 -1.42
C TYR A 29 -9.43 -13.15 -2.39
N LYS A 30 -9.52 -12.27 -3.39
CA LYS A 30 -10.70 -12.18 -4.27
C LYS A 30 -10.51 -12.77 -5.68
N PHE A 31 -9.28 -12.74 -6.19
CA PHE A 31 -8.93 -13.16 -7.56
C PHE A 31 -7.83 -14.24 -7.53
N SER A 32 -7.91 -15.18 -6.60
CA SER A 32 -6.90 -16.23 -6.42
C SER A 32 -6.69 -17.06 -7.70
N VAL A 33 -7.79 -17.35 -8.41
CA VAL A 33 -7.83 -18.15 -9.64
C VAL A 33 -7.28 -17.41 -10.86
N PHE A 34 -7.41 -16.08 -10.90
CA PHE A 34 -6.97 -15.28 -12.04
C PHE A 34 -5.46 -15.01 -12.00
N THR A 35 -4.85 -14.86 -13.16
CA THR A 35 -3.49 -14.31 -13.30
C THR A 35 -3.47 -12.82 -12.94
N PHE A 36 -2.27 -12.25 -12.79
CA PHE A 36 -2.14 -10.81 -12.55
C PHE A 36 -2.72 -9.99 -13.70
N GLU A 37 -2.44 -10.39 -14.94
CA GLU A 37 -2.94 -9.71 -16.14
C GLU A 37 -4.46 -9.71 -16.21
N GLU A 38 -5.09 -10.89 -16.01
CA GLU A 38 -6.55 -11.01 -15.98
C GLU A 38 -7.18 -10.20 -14.83
N THR A 39 -6.53 -10.17 -13.67
CA THR A 39 -7.01 -9.38 -12.52
C THR A 39 -7.02 -7.88 -12.84
N PHE A 40 -5.93 -7.37 -13.41
CA PHE A 40 -5.86 -5.95 -13.81
C PHE A 40 -6.84 -5.63 -14.94
N GLN A 41 -6.94 -6.49 -15.94
CA GLN A 41 -7.91 -6.33 -17.02
C GLN A 41 -9.34 -6.29 -16.48
N PHE A 42 -9.69 -7.20 -15.56
CA PHE A 42 -11.00 -7.21 -14.91
C PHE A 42 -11.27 -5.90 -14.15
N MET A 43 -10.32 -5.45 -13.33
CA MET A 43 -10.44 -4.23 -12.52
C MET A 43 -10.66 -2.96 -13.36
N VAL A 44 -10.05 -2.90 -14.56
CA VAL A 44 -10.14 -1.74 -15.45
C VAL A 44 -11.38 -1.79 -16.34
N VAL A 45 -11.84 -2.98 -16.73
CA VAL A 45 -13.01 -3.16 -17.58
C VAL A 45 -14.32 -3.14 -16.78
N GLU A 46 -14.27 -3.46 -15.47
CA GLU A 46 -15.44 -3.45 -14.61
C GLU A 46 -16.13 -2.07 -14.58
N PRO A 47 -17.43 -1.99 -14.90
CA PRO A 47 -18.15 -0.72 -14.88
C PRO A 47 -18.18 -0.13 -13.47
N GLY A 48 -17.65 1.09 -13.36
CA GLY A 48 -17.55 1.81 -12.09
C GLY A 48 -16.33 1.44 -11.23
N PHE A 49 -15.38 0.67 -11.75
CA PHE A 49 -14.05 0.43 -11.14
C PHE A 49 -14.08 -0.04 -9.68
N ARG A 50 -15.15 -0.71 -9.25
CA ARG A 50 -15.40 -1.00 -7.82
C ARG A 50 -14.26 -1.79 -7.20
N THR A 51 -13.81 -2.84 -7.88
CA THR A 51 -12.73 -3.69 -7.40
C THR A 51 -11.38 -2.98 -7.40
N LEU A 52 -11.12 -2.10 -8.36
CA LEU A 52 -9.96 -1.24 -8.39
C LEU A 52 -9.96 -0.26 -7.20
N THR A 53 -11.08 0.42 -6.95
CA THR A 53 -11.24 1.35 -5.81
C THR A 53 -11.00 0.63 -4.48
N VAL A 54 -11.51 -0.60 -4.33
CA VAL A 54 -11.26 -1.40 -3.10
C VAL A 54 -9.80 -1.79 -2.96
N ALA A 55 -9.13 -2.21 -4.05
CA ALA A 55 -7.71 -2.57 -4.02
C ALA A 55 -6.83 -1.36 -3.63
N LEU A 56 -7.11 -0.19 -4.21
CA LEU A 56 -6.43 1.07 -3.89
C LEU A 56 -6.71 1.52 -2.44
N SER A 57 -7.96 1.38 -1.98
CA SER A 57 -8.33 1.70 -0.60
C SER A 57 -7.61 0.79 0.41
N LEU A 58 -7.49 -0.51 0.11
CA LEU A 58 -6.76 -1.45 0.96
C LEU A 58 -5.26 -1.13 0.99
N SER A 59 -4.71 -0.71 -0.15
CA SER A 59 -3.32 -0.25 -0.30
C SER A 59 -3.02 0.97 0.56
N LEU A 60 -3.91 1.98 0.52
CA LEU A 60 -3.83 3.16 1.38
C LEU A 60 -3.96 2.79 2.87
N LEU A 61 -4.88 1.88 3.20
CA LEU A 61 -5.10 1.44 4.58
C LEU A 61 -3.87 0.73 5.16
N LEU A 62 -3.20 -0.14 4.37
CA LEU A 62 -1.94 -0.77 4.78
C LEU A 62 -0.84 0.24 5.04
N ASN A 63 -0.75 1.29 4.22
CA ASN A 63 0.22 2.35 4.44
C ASN A 63 -0.09 3.16 5.70
N ALA A 64 -1.36 3.50 5.93
CA ALA A 64 -1.80 4.15 7.16
C ALA A 64 -1.52 3.27 8.40
N LEU A 65 -1.71 1.96 8.30
CA LEU A 65 -1.38 1.01 9.36
C LEU A 65 0.11 1.02 9.67
N LEU A 66 0.98 0.92 8.66
CA LEU A 66 2.43 0.99 8.85
C LEU A 66 2.85 2.34 9.44
N PHE A 67 2.35 3.44 8.90
CA PHE A 67 2.58 4.78 9.44
C PHE A 67 2.22 4.85 10.93
N THR A 68 1.05 4.34 11.31
CA THR A 68 0.55 4.33 12.69
C THR A 68 1.43 3.50 13.61
N ILE A 69 1.92 2.33 13.16
CA ILE A 69 2.84 1.50 13.95
C ILE A 69 4.18 2.22 14.17
N TYR A 70 4.74 2.85 13.14
CA TYR A 70 6.04 3.51 13.23
C TYR A 70 5.98 4.80 14.06
N ILE A 71 4.93 5.61 13.94
CA ILE A 71 4.76 6.82 14.75
C ILE A 71 4.54 6.47 16.24
N ASN A 72 3.69 5.47 16.54
CA ASN A 72 3.41 5.07 17.92
C ASN A 72 4.60 4.37 18.60
N THR A 73 5.57 3.87 17.83
CA THR A 73 6.80 3.27 18.37
C THR A 73 7.99 4.25 18.40
N GLY A 74 7.73 5.56 18.23
CA GLY A 74 8.72 6.63 18.32
C GLY A 74 9.74 6.64 17.19
N LYS A 75 9.36 6.15 16.00
CA LYS A 75 10.24 6.07 14.81
C LYS A 75 9.81 7.09 13.77
N ASP A 76 10.00 8.35 14.14
CA ASP A 76 9.44 9.48 13.41
C ASP A 76 10.07 9.65 12.02
N GLN A 77 11.35 9.30 11.82
CA GLN A 77 11.96 9.39 10.49
C GLN A 77 11.38 8.36 9.54
N THR A 78 11.22 7.13 10.00
CA THR A 78 10.58 6.08 9.21
C THR A 78 9.12 6.45 8.91
N ALA A 79 8.37 6.94 9.90
CA ALA A 79 6.99 7.39 9.70
C ALA A 79 6.89 8.53 8.68
N LYS A 80 7.80 9.52 8.73
CA LYS A 80 7.89 10.59 7.72
C LYS A 80 8.16 10.06 6.31
N GLY A 81 9.02 9.05 6.17
CA GLY A 81 9.28 8.41 4.86
C GLY A 81 8.03 7.73 4.29
N ILE A 82 7.32 6.96 5.12
CA ILE A 82 6.05 6.31 4.73
C ILE A 82 5.03 7.37 4.29
N PHE A 83 4.87 8.42 5.10
CA PHE A 83 3.94 9.52 4.81
C PHE A 83 4.31 10.26 3.53
N ALA A 84 5.59 10.55 3.30
CA ALA A 84 6.06 11.22 2.08
C ALA A 84 5.69 10.43 0.83
N THR A 85 5.93 9.11 0.81
CA THR A 85 5.52 8.28 -0.33
C THR A 85 4.00 8.21 -0.48
N THR A 86 3.26 8.18 0.64
CA THR A 86 1.80 8.22 0.64
C THR A 86 1.26 9.46 -0.04
N LEU A 87 1.87 10.62 0.21
CA LEU A 87 1.52 11.85 -0.49
C LEU A 87 1.82 11.78 -2.00
N VAL A 88 2.96 11.21 -2.39
CA VAL A 88 3.34 11.13 -3.82
C VAL A 88 2.30 10.35 -4.62
N TYR A 89 1.96 9.14 -4.21
CA TYR A 89 0.99 8.34 -4.98
C TYR A 89 -0.47 8.72 -4.66
N GLY A 90 -0.76 9.20 -3.44
CA GLY A 90 -2.11 9.63 -3.05
C GLY A 90 -2.58 10.90 -3.76
N LEU A 91 -1.67 11.68 -4.35
CA LEU A 91 -2.01 12.78 -5.26
C LEU A 91 -2.25 12.33 -6.70
N ILE A 92 -1.80 11.12 -7.06
CA ILE A 92 -1.92 10.56 -8.42
C ILE A 92 -3.19 9.72 -8.55
N VAL A 93 -3.56 9.01 -7.48
CA VAL A 93 -4.74 8.14 -7.38
C VAL A 93 -6.00 8.94 -7.10
#